data_AF-A0A954GXY7-F1
#
_entry.id   AF-A0A954GXY7-F1
#
_cell.length_a   1.000
_cell.length_b   1.000
_cell.length_c   1.000
_cell.angle_alpha   90.00
_cell.angle_beta   90.00
_cell.angle_gamma   90.00
#
_symmetry.space_group_name_H-M   'P 1'
#
loop_
_entity.id
_entity.type
_entity.pdbx_description
1 polymer ?
#
loop_
_entity_poly.entity_id
_entity_poly.type
_entity_poly.pdbx_seq_one_letter_code
_entity_poly.pdbx_strand_id
1 'polypeptide(L)'
;MKSMKWIGVSFVIWLVIAACCAFAGLPFIGEIPLRIVFGWIDFVYRTLPNIELNWASAGLAAISLVALLVGVQRLGVRWMRYRSRQRGMNDGPWRFRWTGSLVAGLLLAFTAGISVLGAVHQLVWIVTREEPFVESDGFHLSGRTQSRNHLKQIGLAVHNYSDTHGLLPPGVSFDEQGRAMHSTLTMLLPFIEQQGLYSSIDLNLPWNDISNQLPFQTRIPGYEFPPQVPNPEMRPRRDMLAPANYAGNIRLLMPGSAMSFRDINDGTSNTILAGEVMAGLRPWGDPLNLRDPAKGVNKGPEGYSSPFHGGVNVLFADGSTRFLSSDTEPGILKALSTPAGAEPLADF
;
A
#
# COMPACT_ATOMS: atom_id res chain seq x y z
N MET A 1 -32.38 -4.75 -40.06
CA MET A 1 -33.24 -4.49 -38.88
C MET A 1 -33.06 -5.48 -37.72
N LYS A 2 -32.63 -6.75 -37.93
CA LYS A 2 -32.36 -7.71 -36.83
C LYS A 2 -31.05 -7.42 -36.05
N SER A 3 -29.98 -6.95 -36.68
CA SER A 3 -28.68 -6.69 -36.00
C SER A 3 -28.76 -5.56 -34.97
N MET A 4 -29.58 -4.54 -35.22
CA MET A 4 -29.70 -3.36 -34.36
C MET A 4 -30.37 -3.68 -33.01
N LYS A 5 -31.20 -4.73 -32.96
CA LYS A 5 -31.82 -5.20 -31.70
C LYS A 5 -30.82 -5.92 -30.80
N TRP A 6 -29.86 -6.66 -31.36
CA TRP A 6 -28.83 -7.35 -30.59
C TRP A 6 -27.83 -6.40 -29.93
N ILE A 7 -27.49 -5.31 -30.61
CA ILE A 7 -26.61 -4.27 -30.06
C ILE A 7 -27.25 -3.62 -28.82
N GLY A 8 -28.54 -3.30 -28.88
CA GLY A 8 -29.27 -2.74 -27.74
C GLY A 8 -29.34 -3.70 -26.54
N VAL A 9 -29.57 -5.00 -26.80
CA VAL A 9 -29.59 -6.03 -25.75
C VAL A 9 -28.22 -6.20 -25.11
N SER A 10 -27.14 -6.26 -25.90
CA SER A 10 -25.78 -6.37 -25.37
C SER A 10 -25.37 -5.13 -24.56
N PHE A 11 -25.80 -3.94 -24.94
CA PHE A 11 -25.52 -2.70 -24.20
C PHE A 11 -26.23 -2.67 -22.84
N VAL A 12 -27.49 -3.10 -22.78
CA VAL A 12 -28.25 -3.20 -21.53
C VAL A 12 -27.63 -4.25 -20.60
N ILE A 13 -27.24 -5.41 -21.12
CA ILE A 13 -26.55 -6.45 -20.34
C ILE A 13 -25.23 -5.91 -19.77
N TRP A 14 -24.46 -5.17 -20.57
CA TRP A 14 -23.22 -4.55 -20.11
C TRP A 14 -23.47 -3.50 -19.01
N LEU A 15 -24.49 -2.63 -19.13
CA LEU A 15 -24.85 -1.66 -18.10
C LEU A 15 -25.23 -2.34 -16.77
N VAL A 16 -25.96 -3.45 -16.84
CA VAL A 16 -26.32 -4.23 -15.65
C VAL A 16 -25.09 -4.85 -15.00
N ILE A 17 -24.17 -5.44 -15.79
CA ILE A 17 -22.92 -5.99 -15.27
C ILE A 17 -22.05 -4.90 -14.65
N ALA A 18 -21.91 -3.74 -15.32
CA ALA A 18 -21.15 -2.60 -14.81
C ALA A 18 -21.72 -2.08 -13.49
N ALA A 19 -23.04 -1.97 -13.38
CA ALA A 19 -23.71 -1.58 -12.13
C ALA A 19 -23.49 -2.61 -11.02
N CYS A 20 -23.65 -3.90 -11.29
CA CYS A 20 -23.38 -4.96 -10.33
C CYS A 20 -21.92 -4.97 -9.85
N CYS A 21 -20.96 -4.77 -10.76
CA CYS A 21 -19.54 -4.66 -10.41
C CYS A 21 -19.25 -3.41 -9.57
N ALA A 22 -19.88 -2.27 -9.87
CA ALA A 22 -19.75 -1.06 -9.05
C ALA A 22 -20.32 -1.27 -7.63
N PHE A 23 -21.49 -1.91 -7.51
CA PHE A 23 -22.06 -2.27 -6.20
C PHE A 23 -21.20 -3.29 -5.43
N ALA A 24 -20.46 -4.15 -6.13
CA ALA A 24 -19.51 -5.09 -5.54
C ALA A 24 -18.13 -4.46 -5.21
N GLY A 25 -17.97 -3.13 -5.37
CA GLY A 25 -16.70 -2.44 -5.11
C GLY A 25 -15.63 -2.65 -6.18
N LEU A 26 -16.01 -3.13 -7.38
CA LEU A 26 -15.13 -3.40 -8.52
C LEU A 26 -15.53 -2.53 -9.75
N PRO A 27 -15.59 -1.19 -9.64
CA PRO A 27 -16.08 -0.33 -10.72
C PRO A 27 -15.23 -0.43 -11.99
N PHE A 28 -13.94 -0.79 -11.86
CA PHE A 28 -13.01 -0.92 -12.97
C PHE A 28 -13.44 -1.95 -14.02
N ILE A 29 -14.14 -3.02 -13.63
CA ILE A 29 -14.57 -4.09 -14.56
C ILE A 29 -15.60 -3.56 -15.55
N GLY A 30 -16.49 -2.68 -15.08
CA GLY A 30 -17.47 -2.01 -15.93
C GLY A 30 -16.81 -1.14 -16.99
N GLU A 31 -15.71 -0.46 -16.66
CA GLU A 31 -15.02 0.46 -17.58
C GLU A 31 -14.19 -0.23 -18.67
N ILE A 32 -13.83 -1.50 -18.51
CA ILE A 32 -12.92 -2.22 -19.42
C ILE A 32 -13.34 -2.08 -20.90
N PRO A 33 -14.61 -2.34 -21.28
CA PRO A 33 -15.01 -2.26 -22.70
C PRO A 33 -14.92 -0.83 -23.25
N LEU A 34 -15.24 0.18 -22.44
CA LEU A 34 -15.10 1.59 -22.84
C LEU A 34 -13.63 1.98 -23.01
N ARG A 35 -12.75 1.55 -22.10
CA ARG A 35 -11.31 1.82 -22.19
C ARG A 35 -10.66 1.10 -23.37
N ILE A 36 -11.11 -0.09 -23.74
CA ILE A 36 -10.62 -0.79 -24.95
C ILE A 36 -10.99 0.00 -26.22
N VAL A 37 -12.20 0.54 -26.30
CA VAL A 37 -12.69 1.23 -27.50
C VAL A 37 -12.18 2.67 -27.59
N PHE A 38 -12.15 3.39 -26.47
CA PHE A 38 -11.88 4.84 -26.43
C PHE A 38 -10.62 5.22 -25.64
N GLY A 39 -9.99 4.30 -24.93
CA GLY A 39 -8.84 4.61 -24.06
C GLY A 39 -7.61 5.11 -24.82
N TRP A 40 -7.49 4.80 -26.12
CA TRP A 40 -6.43 5.36 -26.96
C TRP A 40 -6.55 6.88 -27.15
N ILE A 41 -7.75 7.45 -27.03
CA ILE A 41 -7.97 8.91 -27.12
C ILE A 41 -7.34 9.60 -25.91
N ASP A 42 -7.56 9.06 -24.71
CA ASP A 42 -6.95 9.56 -23.47
C ASP A 42 -5.43 9.44 -23.52
N PHE A 43 -4.93 8.31 -24.04
CA PHE A 43 -3.49 8.13 -24.27
C PHE A 43 -2.91 9.22 -25.18
N VAL A 44 -3.55 9.52 -26.32
CA VAL A 44 -3.09 10.58 -27.23
C VAL A 44 -3.14 11.94 -26.53
N TYR A 45 -4.23 12.25 -25.84
CA TYR A 45 -4.38 13.53 -25.14
C TYR A 45 -3.29 13.77 -24.08
N ARG A 46 -2.93 12.73 -23.31
CA ARG A 46 -1.87 12.81 -22.28
C ARG A 46 -0.46 12.81 -22.86
N THR A 47 -0.26 12.09 -23.96
CA THR A 47 1.09 11.88 -24.50
C THR A 47 1.50 13.02 -25.40
N LEU A 48 0.60 13.52 -26.26
CA LEU A 48 0.91 14.51 -27.29
C LEU A 48 1.59 15.79 -26.75
N PRO A 49 1.19 16.38 -25.61
CA PRO A 49 1.86 17.56 -25.05
C PRO A 49 3.30 17.31 -24.59
N ASN A 50 3.64 16.05 -24.29
CA ASN A 50 4.94 15.64 -23.77
C ASN A 50 5.90 15.14 -24.87
N ILE A 51 5.48 15.15 -26.14
CA ILE A 51 6.33 14.71 -27.26
C ILE A 51 7.30 15.84 -27.62
N GLU A 52 8.57 15.66 -27.26
CA GLU A 52 9.65 16.48 -27.78
C GLU A 52 10.05 15.99 -29.18
N LEU A 53 9.82 16.82 -30.20
CA LEU A 53 10.12 16.45 -31.57
C LEU A 53 11.62 16.56 -31.86
N ASN A 54 12.28 15.42 -32.04
CA ASN A 54 13.67 15.40 -32.49
C ASN A 54 13.73 15.56 -34.02
N TRP A 55 14.00 16.79 -34.47
CA TRP A 55 14.09 17.14 -35.88
C TRP A 55 15.18 16.38 -36.64
N ALA A 56 16.30 16.02 -35.99
CA ALA A 56 17.36 15.23 -36.63
C ALA A 56 16.88 13.81 -36.96
N SER A 57 16.20 13.15 -36.01
CA SER A 57 15.60 11.83 -36.22
C SER A 57 14.49 11.86 -37.27
N ALA A 58 13.65 12.91 -37.27
CA ALA A 58 12.61 13.10 -38.28
C ALA A 58 13.22 13.28 -39.69
N GLY A 59 14.30 14.06 -39.80
CA GLY A 59 15.04 14.23 -41.05
C GLY A 59 15.63 12.92 -41.57
N LEU A 60 16.27 12.14 -40.70
CA LEU A 60 16.82 10.83 -41.07
C LEU A 60 15.72 9.85 -41.54
N ALA A 61 14.57 9.85 -40.87
CA ALA A 61 13.42 9.03 -41.26
C ALA A 61 12.90 9.41 -42.65
N ALA A 62 12.78 10.71 -42.94
CA ALA A 62 12.37 11.20 -44.26
C ALA A 62 13.36 10.80 -45.36
N ILE A 63 14.66 10.96 -45.12
CA ILE A 63 15.72 10.56 -46.07
C ILE A 63 15.66 9.04 -46.32
N SER A 64 15.51 8.25 -45.26
CA SER A 64 15.41 6.79 -45.36
C SER A 64 14.19 6.35 -46.16
N LEU A 65 13.04 7.02 -45.96
CA LEU A 65 11.82 6.75 -46.72
C LEU A 65 11.98 7.07 -48.21
N VAL A 66 12.61 8.20 -48.53
CA VAL A 66 12.92 8.57 -49.92
C VAL A 66 13.88 7.56 -50.54
N ALA A 67 14.94 7.17 -49.83
CA ALA A 67 15.89 6.17 -50.30
C ALA A 67 15.20 4.82 -50.56
N LEU A 68 14.29 4.39 -49.70
CA LEU A 68 13.50 3.17 -49.86
C LEU A 68 12.59 3.25 -51.11
N LEU A 69 11.87 4.37 -51.28
CA LEU A 69 11.02 4.60 -52.46
C LEU A 69 11.82 4.56 -53.76
N VAL A 70 12.96 5.25 -53.80
CA VAL A 70 13.85 5.27 -54.98
C VAL A 70 14.43 3.88 -55.24
N GLY A 71 14.86 3.18 -54.19
CA GLY A 71 15.41 1.83 -54.27
C GLY A 71 14.40 0.84 -54.86
N VAL A 72 13.19 0.78 -54.29
CA VAL A 72 12.12 -0.11 -54.77
C VAL A 72 11.70 0.25 -56.20
N GLN A 73 11.59 1.54 -56.53
CA GLN A 73 11.26 1.98 -57.90
C GLN A 73 12.34 1.53 -58.90
N ARG A 74 13.62 1.72 -58.60
CA ARG A 74 14.72 1.33 -59.50
C ARG A 74 14.82 -0.19 -59.65
N LEU A 75 14.67 -0.94 -58.56
CA LEU A 75 14.67 -2.39 -58.59
C LEU A 75 13.47 -2.95 -59.37
N GLY A 76 12.27 -2.42 -59.15
CA GLY A 76 11.06 -2.83 -59.87
C GLY A 76 11.15 -2.58 -61.39
N VAL A 77 11.64 -1.40 -61.78
CA VAL A 77 11.90 -1.08 -63.20
C VAL A 77 12.96 -1.99 -63.81
N ARG A 78 14.08 -2.23 -63.10
CA ARG A 78 15.16 -3.11 -63.58
C ARG A 78 14.66 -4.55 -63.73
N TRP A 79 13.88 -5.04 -62.78
CA TRP A 79 13.32 -6.38 -62.77
C TRP A 79 12.34 -6.59 -63.93
N MET A 80 11.45 -5.64 -64.20
CA MET A 80 10.57 -5.73 -65.37
C MET A 80 11.35 -5.77 -66.69
N ARG A 81 12.35 -4.87 -66.87
CA ARG A 81 13.16 -4.88 -68.10
C ARG A 81 13.89 -6.21 -68.30
N TYR A 82 14.41 -6.79 -67.22
CA TYR A 82 15.06 -8.10 -67.25
C TYR A 82 14.06 -9.21 -67.63
N ARG A 83 12.89 -9.21 -67.00
CA ARG A 83 11.81 -10.18 -67.26
C ARG A 83 11.30 -10.12 -68.70
N SER A 84 11.06 -8.92 -69.24
CA SER A 84 10.64 -8.74 -70.65
C SER A 84 11.70 -9.26 -71.63
N ARG A 85 13.00 -9.07 -71.32
CA ARG A 85 14.10 -9.58 -72.15
C ARG A 85 14.20 -11.10 -72.17
N GLN A 86 13.97 -11.76 -71.03
CA GLN A 86 14.12 -13.22 -70.95
C GLN A 86 12.88 -14.01 -71.36
N ARG A 87 11.66 -13.47 -71.16
CA ARG A 87 10.41 -14.21 -71.39
C ARG A 87 9.61 -13.75 -72.60
N GLY A 88 10.05 -12.72 -73.33
CA GLY A 88 9.32 -12.18 -74.48
C GLY A 88 7.93 -11.62 -74.15
N MET A 89 7.61 -11.42 -72.86
CA MET A 89 6.32 -10.93 -72.38
C MET A 89 6.30 -9.39 -72.35
N ASN A 90 5.33 -8.79 -73.04
CA ASN A 90 5.05 -7.34 -73.03
C ASN A 90 4.15 -6.94 -71.85
N ASP A 91 4.60 -7.25 -70.63
CA ASP A 91 4.00 -6.69 -69.42
C ASP A 91 4.43 -5.20 -69.36
N GLY A 92 3.49 -4.25 -69.39
CA GLY A 92 3.78 -2.80 -69.44
C GLY A 92 4.69 -2.29 -68.31
N PRO A 93 5.20 -1.03 -68.38
CA PRO A 93 6.27 -0.55 -67.51
C PRO A 93 5.86 -0.47 -66.03
N TRP A 94 6.86 -0.64 -65.14
CA TRP A 94 6.67 -0.59 -63.69
C TRP A 94 6.12 0.77 -63.25
N ARG A 95 4.93 0.73 -62.63
CA ARG A 95 4.19 1.94 -62.24
C ARG A 95 4.60 2.38 -60.84
N PHE A 96 4.74 3.69 -60.64
CA PHE A 96 5.06 4.27 -59.32
C PHE A 96 4.05 3.87 -58.22
N ARG A 97 2.78 3.69 -58.59
CA ARG A 97 1.72 3.22 -57.67
C ARG A 97 2.06 1.87 -57.03
N TRP A 98 2.78 0.99 -57.72
CA TRP A 98 3.19 -0.31 -57.19
C TRP A 98 4.31 -0.18 -56.17
N THR A 99 5.26 0.72 -56.42
CA THR A 99 6.27 1.10 -55.43
C THR A 99 5.63 1.67 -54.18
N GLY A 100 4.69 2.61 -54.34
CA GLY A 100 3.95 3.19 -53.23
C GLY A 100 3.19 2.13 -52.42
N SER A 101 2.46 1.23 -53.09
CA SER A 101 1.74 0.13 -52.42
C SER A 101 2.67 -0.85 -51.70
N LEU A 102 3.82 -1.21 -52.29
CA LEU A 102 4.79 -2.11 -51.66
C LEU A 102 5.46 -1.46 -50.44
N VAL A 103 5.90 -0.21 -50.56
CA VAL A 103 6.52 0.51 -49.44
C VAL A 103 5.50 0.74 -48.33
N ALA A 104 4.26 1.14 -48.65
CA ALA A 104 3.20 1.28 -47.66
C ALA A 104 2.88 -0.04 -46.97
N GLY A 105 2.78 -1.15 -47.72
CA GLY A 105 2.58 -2.49 -47.15
C GLY A 105 3.72 -2.90 -46.22
N LEU A 106 4.96 -2.61 -46.59
CA LEU A 106 6.15 -2.91 -45.77
C LEU A 106 6.17 -2.09 -44.47
N LEU A 107 5.87 -0.79 -44.54
CA LEU A 107 5.78 0.07 -43.36
C LEU A 107 4.65 -0.35 -42.42
N LEU A 108 3.49 -0.73 -42.98
CA LEU A 108 2.37 -1.27 -42.19
C LEU A 108 2.75 -2.58 -41.50
N ALA A 109 3.39 -3.50 -42.22
CA ALA A 109 3.85 -4.76 -41.64
C ALA A 109 4.90 -4.55 -40.55
N PHE A 110 5.84 -3.63 -40.76
CA PHE A 110 6.85 -3.26 -39.79
C PHE A 110 6.24 -2.65 -38.52
N THR A 111 5.32 -1.70 -38.69
CA THR A 111 4.62 -1.04 -37.57
C THR A 111 3.78 -2.05 -36.79
N ALA A 112 3.04 -2.92 -37.48
CA ALA A 112 2.29 -4.00 -36.85
C ALA A 112 3.21 -4.94 -36.05
N GLY A 113 4.38 -5.28 -36.60
CA GLY A 113 5.39 -6.10 -35.90
C GLY A 113 5.90 -5.46 -34.61
N ILE A 114 6.25 -4.17 -34.64
CA ILE A 114 6.69 -3.46 -33.42
C ILE A 114 5.56 -3.38 -32.39
N SER A 115 4.32 -3.12 -32.82
CA SER A 115 3.18 -3.08 -31.91
C SER A 115 2.94 -4.42 -31.21
N VAL A 116 3.06 -5.54 -31.94
CA VAL A 116 2.94 -6.89 -31.36
C VAL A 116 4.08 -7.14 -30.36
N LEU A 117 5.32 -6.79 -30.71
CA LEU A 117 6.45 -6.94 -29.79
C LEU A 117 6.26 -6.12 -28.51
N GLY A 118 5.76 -4.88 -28.64
CA GLY A 118 5.42 -4.04 -27.49
C GLY A 118 4.32 -4.65 -26.62
N ALA A 119 3.26 -5.17 -27.23
CA ALA A 119 2.18 -5.86 -26.51
C ALA A 119 2.67 -7.11 -25.78
N VAL A 120 3.50 -7.93 -26.43
CA VAL A 120 4.10 -9.12 -25.81
C VAL A 120 5.03 -8.74 -24.67
N HIS A 121 5.88 -7.73 -24.84
CA HIS A 121 6.75 -7.24 -23.78
C HIS A 121 5.94 -6.76 -22.57
N GLN A 122 4.89 -5.96 -22.81
CA GLN A 122 3.98 -5.53 -21.74
C GLN A 122 3.34 -6.75 -21.07
N LEU A 123 2.82 -7.71 -21.83
CA LEU A 123 2.19 -8.91 -21.27
C LEU A 123 3.17 -9.76 -20.45
N VAL A 124 4.39 -9.96 -20.93
CA VAL A 124 5.44 -10.68 -20.19
C VAL A 124 5.76 -9.95 -18.90
N TRP A 125 5.96 -8.64 -18.94
CA TRP A 125 6.22 -7.84 -17.75
C TRP A 125 5.07 -7.92 -16.73
N ILE A 126 3.81 -7.96 -17.19
CA ILE A 126 2.66 -8.15 -16.31
C ILE A 126 2.69 -9.54 -15.65
N VAL A 127 3.02 -10.59 -16.42
CA VAL A 127 3.02 -11.98 -15.93
C VAL A 127 4.20 -12.28 -15.01
N THR A 128 5.36 -11.65 -15.23
CA THR A 128 6.58 -11.88 -14.45
C THR A 128 6.72 -10.92 -13.26
N ARG A 129 5.76 -10.03 -13.04
CA ARG A 129 5.76 -9.12 -11.89
C ARG A 129 5.34 -9.86 -10.63
N GLU A 130 6.11 -9.66 -9.55
CA GLU A 130 5.81 -10.20 -8.22
C GLU A 130 4.80 -9.32 -7.46
N GLU A 131 4.60 -8.06 -7.89
CA GLU A 131 3.69 -7.09 -7.27
C GLU A 131 2.26 -7.20 -7.84
N PRO A 132 1.21 -7.19 -7.00
CA PRO A 132 -0.18 -7.30 -7.45
C PRO A 132 -0.63 -6.10 -8.31
N PHE A 133 -1.42 -6.40 -9.35
CA PHE A 133 -1.86 -5.45 -10.39
C PHE A 133 -2.82 -4.35 -9.89
N VAL A 134 -3.39 -4.53 -8.70
CA VAL A 134 -4.35 -3.63 -8.09
C VAL A 134 -3.87 -3.29 -6.68
N GLU A 135 -3.14 -2.19 -6.55
CA GLU A 135 -2.98 -1.50 -5.28
C GLU A 135 -4.27 -0.69 -5.07
N SER A 136 -5.33 -1.36 -4.60
CA SER A 136 -6.57 -0.63 -4.31
C SER A 136 -6.31 0.24 -3.09
N ASP A 137 -6.60 1.53 -3.16
CA ASP A 137 -6.70 2.39 -1.96
C ASP A 137 -7.65 1.77 -0.91
N GLY A 138 -8.61 0.94 -1.34
CA GLY A 138 -9.49 0.14 -0.47
C GLY A 138 -8.77 -0.83 0.48
N PHE A 139 -7.56 -1.28 0.13
CA PHE A 139 -6.75 -2.19 0.95
C PHE A 139 -6.05 -1.46 2.09
N HIS A 140 -5.52 -0.26 1.83
CA HIS A 140 -5.00 0.61 2.89
C HIS A 140 -6.14 1.12 3.79
N LEU A 141 -7.33 1.38 3.23
CA LEU A 141 -8.52 1.79 4.00
C LEU A 141 -9.08 0.66 4.89
N SER A 142 -9.12 -0.59 4.39
CA SER A 142 -9.55 -1.75 5.18
C SER A 142 -8.53 -2.08 6.27
N GLY A 143 -7.23 -2.05 5.94
CA GLY A 143 -6.13 -2.21 6.89
C GLY A 143 -6.16 -1.15 8.00
N ARG A 144 -6.40 0.12 7.64
CA ARG A 144 -6.53 1.23 8.60
C ARG A 144 -7.72 1.04 9.53
N THR A 145 -8.87 0.62 8.99
CA THR A 145 -10.07 0.37 9.80
C THR A 145 -9.85 -0.78 10.77
N GLN A 146 -9.19 -1.85 10.33
CA GLN A 146 -8.89 -3.00 11.17
C GLN A 146 -7.85 -2.66 12.25
N SER A 147 -6.80 -1.92 11.91
CA SER A 147 -5.82 -1.46 12.91
C SER A 147 -6.44 -0.56 13.97
N ARG A 148 -7.37 0.32 13.55
CA ARG A 148 -8.22 1.08 14.49
C ARG A 148 -9.04 0.18 15.40
N ASN A 149 -9.58 -0.94 14.90
CA ASN A 149 -10.32 -1.89 15.72
C ASN A 149 -9.40 -2.66 16.70
N HIS A 150 -8.17 -3.00 16.30
CA HIS A 150 -7.18 -3.58 17.22
C HIS A 150 -6.86 -2.61 18.37
N LEU A 151 -6.67 -1.31 18.08
CA LEU A 151 -6.52 -0.28 19.12
C LEU A 151 -7.73 -0.21 20.05
N LYS A 152 -8.96 -0.35 19.54
CA LYS A 152 -10.16 -0.42 20.40
C LYS A 152 -10.18 -1.65 21.29
N GLN A 153 -9.73 -2.80 20.79
CA GLN A 153 -9.60 -4.01 21.60
C GLN A 153 -8.54 -3.84 22.70
N ILE A 154 -7.42 -3.21 22.39
CA ILE A 154 -6.40 -2.83 23.39
C ILE A 154 -6.99 -1.87 24.42
N GLY A 155 -7.73 -0.84 23.99
CA GLY A 155 -8.41 0.08 24.90
C GLY A 155 -9.39 -0.62 25.84
N LEU A 156 -10.24 -1.50 25.31
CA LEU A 156 -11.14 -2.31 26.12
C LEU A 156 -10.37 -3.17 27.13
N ALA A 157 -9.27 -3.79 26.70
CA ALA A 157 -8.43 -4.58 27.58
C ALA A 157 -7.80 -3.74 28.70
N VAL A 158 -7.36 -2.53 28.40
CA VAL A 158 -6.83 -1.57 29.41
C VAL A 158 -7.92 -1.18 30.41
N HIS A 159 -9.14 -0.90 29.94
CA HIS A 159 -10.26 -0.60 30.85
C HIS A 159 -10.59 -1.79 31.76
N ASN A 160 -10.69 -3.00 31.21
CA ASN A 160 -10.93 -4.21 32.02
C ASN A 160 -9.80 -4.49 33.02
N TYR A 161 -8.54 -4.24 32.63
CA TYR A 161 -7.39 -4.30 33.54
C TYR A 161 -7.54 -3.28 34.67
N SER A 162 -7.88 -2.04 34.34
CA SER A 162 -8.04 -0.97 35.33
C SER A 162 -9.22 -1.20 36.25
N ASP A 163 -10.32 -1.80 35.78
CA ASP A 163 -11.47 -2.14 36.62
C ASP A 163 -11.12 -3.22 37.65
N THR A 164 -10.21 -4.14 37.29
CA THR A 164 -9.78 -5.23 38.16
C THR A 164 -8.65 -4.83 39.12
N HIS A 165 -7.73 -3.96 38.70
CA HIS A 165 -6.52 -3.60 39.47
C HIS A 165 -6.58 -2.18 40.07
N GLY A 166 -7.53 -1.35 39.66
CA GLY A 166 -7.67 0.05 40.09
C GLY A 166 -6.66 1.02 39.47
N LEU A 167 -5.76 0.52 38.62
CA LEU A 167 -4.66 1.25 37.99
C LEU A 167 -4.58 0.90 36.51
N LEU A 168 -4.02 1.79 35.70
CA LEU A 168 -3.57 1.48 34.36
C LEU A 168 -2.56 0.33 34.40
N PRO A 169 -2.49 -0.50 33.35
CA PRO A 169 -1.49 -1.55 33.26
C PRO A 169 -0.08 -0.95 33.30
N PRO A 170 0.87 -1.59 33.99
CA PRO A 170 2.21 -1.05 34.09
C PRO A 170 2.88 -1.00 32.71
N GLY A 171 3.66 0.05 32.45
CA GLY A 171 4.57 0.10 31.29
C GLY A 171 5.55 -1.06 31.27
N VAL A 172 6.09 -1.33 32.46
CA VAL A 172 6.96 -2.45 32.77
C VAL A 172 6.73 -2.91 34.20
N SER A 173 6.71 -4.22 34.39
CA SER A 173 6.82 -4.83 35.71
C SER A 173 8.29 -5.01 36.11
N PHE A 174 8.57 -4.89 37.40
CA PHE A 174 9.89 -5.11 37.98
C PHE A 174 9.85 -6.25 38.99
N ASP A 175 10.94 -6.99 39.11
CA ASP A 175 11.14 -7.90 40.25
C ASP A 175 11.65 -7.15 41.49
N GLU A 176 11.83 -7.87 42.60
CA GLU A 176 12.36 -7.31 43.86
C GLU A 176 13.76 -6.70 43.71
N GLN A 177 14.52 -7.10 42.69
CA GLN A 177 15.86 -6.63 42.39
C GLN A 177 15.87 -5.46 41.37
N GLY A 178 14.69 -4.98 40.95
CA GLY A 178 14.56 -3.87 40.00
C GLY A 178 14.87 -4.24 38.55
N ARG A 179 14.92 -5.52 38.20
CA ARG A 179 15.08 -5.97 36.81
C ARG A 179 13.74 -5.85 36.08
N ALA A 180 13.77 -5.36 34.84
CA ALA A 180 12.60 -5.24 33.99
C ALA A 180 12.10 -6.63 33.56
N MET A 181 10.83 -6.94 33.84
CA MET A 181 10.24 -8.27 33.65
C MET A 181 9.39 -8.34 32.38
N HIS A 182 8.26 -7.63 32.33
CA HIS A 182 7.29 -7.76 31.24
C HIS A 182 6.67 -6.42 30.85
N SER A 183 6.18 -6.35 29.61
CA SER A 183 5.51 -5.17 29.06
C SER A 183 4.04 -5.05 29.46
N THR A 184 3.47 -3.88 29.20
CA THR A 184 2.02 -3.65 29.22
C THR A 184 1.25 -4.70 28.41
N LEU A 185 1.72 -5.03 27.20
CA LEU A 185 1.02 -5.96 26.31
C LEU A 185 1.00 -7.40 26.87
N THR A 186 2.03 -7.80 27.62
CA THR A 186 2.01 -9.07 28.36
C THR A 186 0.91 -9.09 29.41
N MET A 187 0.75 -7.99 30.16
CA MET A 187 -0.27 -7.88 31.22
C MET A 187 -1.70 -7.82 30.69
N LEU A 188 -1.87 -7.44 29.42
CA LEU A 188 -3.18 -7.36 28.76
C LEU A 188 -3.65 -8.70 28.16
N LEU A 189 -2.80 -9.73 28.06
CA LEU A 189 -3.18 -11.02 27.45
C LEU A 189 -4.48 -11.63 28.02
N PRO A 190 -4.71 -11.66 29.35
CA PRO A 190 -5.98 -12.16 29.91
C PRO A 190 -7.21 -11.42 29.39
N PHE A 191 -7.06 -10.15 29.06
CA PHE A 191 -8.13 -9.23 28.68
C PHE A 191 -8.35 -9.14 27.16
N ILE A 192 -7.55 -9.87 26.38
CA ILE A 192 -7.69 -10.02 24.91
C ILE A 192 -7.89 -11.49 24.50
N GLU A 193 -8.50 -12.29 25.38
CA GLU A 193 -8.78 -13.72 25.16
C GLU A 193 -7.54 -14.59 24.96
N GLN A 194 -6.37 -14.15 25.47
CA GLN A 194 -5.10 -14.89 25.41
C GLN A 194 -4.70 -15.50 26.77
N GLN A 195 -5.67 -15.88 27.60
CA GLN A 195 -5.43 -16.46 28.93
C GLN A 195 -4.56 -17.73 28.89
N GLY A 196 -4.74 -18.57 27.88
CA GLY A 196 -3.94 -19.80 27.71
C GLY A 196 -2.46 -19.49 27.46
N LEU A 197 -2.15 -18.47 26.66
CA LEU A 197 -0.78 -18.00 26.43
C LEU A 197 -0.23 -17.30 27.67
N TYR A 198 -1.03 -16.49 28.35
CA TYR A 198 -0.60 -15.84 29.60
C TYR A 198 -0.18 -16.86 30.67
N SER A 199 -0.93 -17.97 30.79
CA SER A 199 -0.66 -19.03 31.76
C SER A 199 0.58 -19.86 31.45
N SER A 200 1.13 -19.77 30.23
CA SER A 200 2.38 -20.47 29.85
C SER A 200 3.63 -19.62 30.04
N ILE A 201 3.49 -18.35 30.42
CA ILE A 201 4.60 -17.44 30.72
C ILE A 201 4.95 -17.57 32.20
N ASP A 202 6.23 -17.79 32.51
CA ASP A 202 6.72 -17.67 33.88
C ASP A 202 6.97 -16.19 34.19
N LEU A 203 6.06 -15.59 34.98
CA LEU A 203 6.11 -14.18 35.34
C LEU A 203 7.21 -13.83 36.35
N ASN A 204 7.88 -14.84 36.92
CA ASN A 204 9.03 -14.63 37.81
C ASN A 204 10.36 -14.53 37.05
N LEU A 205 10.33 -14.77 35.75
CA LEU A 205 11.48 -14.68 34.86
C LEU A 205 11.28 -13.55 33.85
N PRO A 206 12.35 -12.85 33.44
CA PRO A 206 12.25 -11.83 32.40
C PRO A 206 11.61 -12.36 31.11
N TRP A 207 10.94 -11.48 30.37
CA TRP A 207 10.32 -11.80 29.07
C TRP A 207 11.29 -12.42 28.05
N ASN A 208 12.58 -12.10 28.13
CA ASN A 208 13.62 -12.59 27.24
C ASN A 208 14.43 -13.76 27.83
N ASP A 209 13.99 -14.35 28.94
CA ASP A 209 14.58 -15.58 29.47
C ASP A 209 14.34 -16.75 28.50
N ILE A 210 15.28 -17.69 28.46
CA ILE A 210 15.19 -18.88 27.61
C ILE A 210 13.92 -19.69 27.88
N SER A 211 13.46 -19.72 29.13
CA SER A 211 12.26 -20.43 29.57
C SER A 211 10.98 -19.80 29.00
N ASN A 212 11.01 -18.49 28.77
CA ASN A 212 9.90 -17.71 28.21
C ASN A 212 9.97 -17.57 26.68
N GLN A 213 11.01 -18.09 26.03
CA GLN A 213 11.24 -17.89 24.60
C GLN A 213 10.04 -18.33 23.73
N LEU A 214 9.49 -19.53 23.98
CA LEU A 214 8.40 -20.10 23.17
C LEU A 214 7.11 -19.25 23.22
N PRO A 215 6.58 -18.88 24.40
CA PRO A 215 5.46 -17.95 24.49
C PRO A 215 5.67 -16.67 23.68
N PHE A 216 6.84 -16.01 23.80
CA PHE A 216 7.13 -14.74 23.12
C PHE A 216 7.44 -14.86 21.61
N GLN A 217 7.58 -16.07 21.07
CA GLN A 217 7.58 -16.32 19.62
C GLN A 217 6.17 -16.36 19.03
N THR A 218 5.13 -16.48 19.88
CA THR A 218 3.73 -16.54 19.43
C THR A 218 3.29 -15.19 18.90
N ARG A 219 2.86 -15.17 17.64
CA ARG A 219 2.26 -13.99 17.00
C ARG A 219 0.81 -13.82 17.43
N ILE A 220 0.46 -12.61 17.85
CA ILE A 220 -0.87 -12.27 18.34
C ILE A 220 -1.51 -11.33 17.33
N PRO A 221 -2.55 -11.76 16.57
CA PRO A 221 -3.17 -10.93 15.54
C PRO A 221 -3.63 -9.55 16.02
N GLY A 222 -4.09 -9.44 17.28
CA GLY A 222 -4.50 -8.17 17.90
C GLY A 222 -3.35 -7.21 18.21
N TYR A 223 -2.10 -7.66 18.21
CA TYR A 223 -0.91 -6.83 18.42
C TYR A 223 -0.15 -6.50 17.14
N GLU A 224 -0.52 -7.11 16.03
CA GLU A 224 0.09 -6.88 14.73
C GLU A 224 -0.83 -6.02 13.85
N PHE A 225 -0.24 -5.40 12.83
CA PHE A 225 -1.04 -4.90 11.73
C PHE A 225 -1.70 -6.07 10.99
N PRO A 226 -2.84 -5.82 10.32
CA PRO A 226 -3.44 -6.83 9.46
C PRO A 226 -2.43 -7.36 8.44
N PRO A 227 -2.43 -8.67 8.12
CA PRO A 227 -1.43 -9.28 7.22
C PRO A 227 -1.45 -8.69 5.81
N GLN A 228 -2.55 -8.02 5.45
CA GLN A 228 -2.67 -7.20 4.26
C GLN A 228 -1.63 -6.07 4.24
N VAL A 229 -1.43 -5.39 5.37
CA VAL A 229 -0.60 -4.21 5.46
C VAL A 229 0.89 -4.59 5.41
N PRO A 230 1.63 -4.25 4.33
CA PRO A 230 3.03 -4.62 4.23
C PRO A 230 3.86 -3.86 5.27
N ASN A 231 4.68 -4.59 6.03
CA ASN A 231 5.60 -3.98 6.98
C ASN A 231 7.01 -4.57 6.79
N PRO A 232 7.96 -3.80 6.20
CA PRO A 232 9.33 -4.26 5.97
C PRO A 232 10.10 -4.64 7.24
N GLU A 233 9.71 -4.10 8.40
CA GLU A 233 10.33 -4.42 9.68
C GLU A 233 9.77 -5.71 10.31
N MET A 234 8.69 -6.29 9.78
CA MET A 234 8.15 -7.59 10.24
C MET A 234 8.97 -8.80 9.77
N ARG A 235 10.16 -8.57 9.19
CA ARG A 235 11.10 -9.65 8.83
C ARG A 235 11.46 -10.47 10.07
N PRO A 236 11.73 -11.79 9.91
CA PRO A 236 12.16 -12.64 11.02
C PRO A 236 13.38 -12.02 11.70
N ARG A 237 13.21 -11.56 12.94
CA ARG A 237 14.32 -11.06 13.74
C ARG A 237 15.23 -12.22 14.13
N ARG A 238 16.49 -11.91 14.43
CA ARG A 238 17.49 -12.91 14.86
C ARG A 238 17.07 -13.63 16.15
N ASP A 239 16.31 -12.97 17.00
CA ASP A 239 15.75 -13.50 18.25
C ASP A 239 14.47 -14.35 18.05
N MET A 240 13.89 -14.32 16.83
CA MET A 240 12.64 -14.96 16.44
C MET A 240 11.40 -14.51 17.25
N LEU A 241 11.51 -13.46 18.06
CA LEU A 241 10.42 -12.99 18.93
C LEU A 241 9.36 -12.21 18.15
N ALA A 242 8.09 -12.41 18.49
CA ALA A 242 6.98 -11.82 17.76
C ALA A 242 6.87 -10.30 18.03
N PRO A 243 6.77 -9.45 16.98
CA PRO A 243 6.69 -8.01 17.13
C PRO A 243 5.31 -7.52 17.60
N ALA A 244 5.26 -6.27 18.05
CA ALA A 244 4.03 -5.52 18.22
C ALA A 244 4.04 -4.26 17.34
N ASN A 245 2.93 -4.00 16.67
CA ASN A 245 2.66 -2.78 15.90
C ASN A 245 1.89 -1.72 16.69
N TYR A 246 1.73 -1.93 18.00
CA TYR A 246 1.12 -0.96 18.90
C TYR A 246 2.01 -0.77 20.11
N ALA A 247 2.17 0.48 20.55
CA ALA A 247 2.99 0.82 21.70
C ALA A 247 2.26 1.81 22.62
N GLY A 248 2.55 1.69 23.92
CA GLY A 248 2.00 2.57 24.94
C GLY A 248 2.60 3.98 24.90
N ASN A 249 1.86 4.96 25.38
CA ASN A 249 2.41 6.30 25.63
C ASN A 249 3.28 6.24 26.88
N ILE A 250 4.58 6.50 26.71
CA ILE A 250 5.56 6.46 27.79
C ILE A 250 5.17 7.39 28.95
N ARG A 251 4.48 8.51 28.71
CA ARG A 251 4.14 9.50 29.74
C ARG A 251 3.01 9.05 30.68
N LEU A 252 2.21 8.08 30.25
CA LEU A 252 1.14 7.48 31.07
C LEU A 252 1.60 6.16 31.66
N LEU A 253 2.24 5.35 30.83
CA LEU A 253 2.66 4.00 31.14
C LEU A 253 4.15 3.99 31.45
N MET A 254 4.64 4.95 32.24
CA MET A 254 6.06 4.95 32.61
C MET A 254 6.39 3.67 33.38
N PRO A 255 7.63 3.17 33.25
CA PRO A 255 8.15 2.16 34.15
C PRO A 255 7.87 2.47 35.63
N GLY A 256 7.11 1.60 36.30
CA GLY A 256 6.78 1.74 37.72
C GLY A 256 5.69 2.78 38.06
N SER A 257 4.99 3.36 37.08
CA SER A 257 3.89 4.29 37.37
C SER A 257 2.66 3.56 37.89
N ALA A 258 2.15 3.98 39.06
CA ALA A 258 0.84 3.59 39.59
C ALA A 258 -0.24 4.60 39.15
N MET A 259 -0.36 4.84 37.84
CA MET A 259 -1.32 5.80 37.30
C MET A 259 -2.72 5.19 37.21
N SER A 260 -3.76 5.93 37.58
CA SER A 260 -5.16 5.58 37.33
C SER A 260 -5.80 6.54 36.31
N PHE A 261 -6.96 6.18 35.75
CA PHE A 261 -7.71 7.11 34.89
C PHE A 261 -8.08 8.44 35.58
N ARG A 262 -8.18 8.45 36.92
CA ARG A 262 -8.49 9.67 37.70
C ARG A 262 -7.32 10.64 37.76
N ASP A 263 -6.10 10.16 37.53
CA ASP A 263 -4.89 11.00 37.57
C ASP A 263 -4.65 11.74 36.24
N ILE A 264 -5.48 11.48 35.23
CA ILE A 264 -5.46 12.13 33.92
C ILE A 264 -6.30 13.41 33.96
N ASN A 265 -5.71 14.48 34.49
CA ASN A 265 -6.35 15.77 34.71
C ASN A 265 -6.65 16.55 33.42
N ASP A 266 -5.90 16.33 32.34
CA ASP A 266 -6.16 16.94 31.02
C ASP A 266 -7.42 16.35 30.34
N GLY A 267 -7.98 15.29 30.91
CA GLY A 267 -9.13 14.56 30.41
C GLY A 267 -8.74 13.30 29.63
N THR A 268 -9.44 12.20 29.90
CA THR A 268 -9.18 10.90 29.26
C THR A 268 -9.42 10.93 27.74
N SER A 269 -10.36 11.74 27.27
CA SER A 269 -10.65 11.94 25.84
C SER A 269 -9.65 12.84 25.10
N ASN A 270 -8.73 13.44 25.84
CA ASN A 270 -7.72 14.39 25.35
C ASN A 270 -6.30 13.86 25.54
N THR A 271 -6.13 12.66 26.11
CA THR A 271 -4.83 12.09 26.41
C THR A 271 -4.63 10.79 25.63
N ILE A 272 -3.58 10.74 24.81
CA ILE A 272 -3.20 9.55 24.05
C ILE A 272 -2.66 8.49 25.00
N LEU A 273 -3.24 7.30 24.97
CA LEU A 273 -2.85 6.13 25.76
C LEU A 273 -1.90 5.20 24.99
N ALA A 274 -2.15 4.99 23.69
CA ALA A 274 -1.35 4.12 22.84
C ALA A 274 -1.47 4.53 21.37
N GLY A 275 -0.61 4.01 20.51
CA GLY A 275 -0.65 4.30 19.08
C GLY A 275 0.06 3.26 18.24
N GLU A 276 -0.14 3.38 16.94
CA GLU A 276 0.48 2.53 15.92
C GLU A 276 2.00 2.75 15.83
N VAL A 277 2.74 1.67 15.56
CA VAL A 277 4.18 1.69 15.35
C VAL A 277 4.54 0.81 14.15
N MET A 278 5.24 1.41 13.20
CA MET A 278 5.82 0.72 12.05
C MET A 278 7.35 0.70 12.06
N ALA A 279 7.98 1.69 12.71
CA ALA A 279 9.43 1.84 12.80
C ALA A 279 9.97 1.53 14.20
N GLY A 280 11.12 0.86 14.27
CA GLY A 280 11.74 0.45 15.53
C GLY A 280 10.93 -0.62 16.26
N LEU A 281 10.33 -1.56 15.53
CA LEU A 281 9.46 -2.60 16.13
C LEU A 281 10.18 -3.35 17.24
N ARG A 282 9.49 -3.47 18.37
CA ARG A 282 9.94 -4.28 19.53
C ARG A 282 9.09 -5.52 19.67
N PRO A 283 9.60 -6.59 20.30
CA PRO A 283 8.77 -7.72 20.68
C PRO A 283 7.61 -7.28 21.56
N TRP A 284 6.45 -7.93 21.46
CA TRP A 284 5.31 -7.55 22.30
C TRP A 284 5.60 -7.75 23.79
N GLY A 285 6.54 -8.63 24.15
CA GLY A 285 7.03 -8.81 25.53
C GLY A 285 8.01 -7.76 26.03
N ASP A 286 8.57 -6.94 25.14
CA ASP A 286 9.62 -5.98 25.51
C ASP A 286 9.01 -4.84 26.36
N PRO A 287 9.42 -4.69 27.62
CA PRO A 287 8.94 -3.63 28.52
C PRO A 287 9.24 -2.22 28.03
N LEU A 288 10.15 -2.06 27.07
CA LEU A 288 10.49 -0.79 26.46
C LEU A 288 9.68 -0.50 25.19
N ASN A 289 8.61 -1.26 24.93
CA ASN A 289 7.67 -1.00 23.84
C ASN A 289 6.72 0.18 24.15
N LEU A 290 7.32 1.33 24.42
CA LEU A 290 6.68 2.60 24.71
C LEU A 290 7.19 3.66 23.73
N ARG A 291 6.38 4.69 23.48
CA ARG A 291 6.69 5.81 22.59
C ARG A 291 6.27 7.12 23.24
N ASP A 292 6.96 8.21 22.90
CA ASP A 292 6.53 9.55 23.28
C ASP A 292 5.78 10.19 22.11
N PRO A 293 4.45 10.41 22.20
CA PRO A 293 3.68 11.03 21.13
C PRO A 293 4.23 12.42 20.74
N ALA A 294 4.87 13.13 21.67
CA ALA A 294 5.48 14.44 21.41
C ALA A 294 6.71 14.38 20.49
N LYS A 295 7.23 13.19 20.16
CA LYS A 295 8.32 13.00 19.18
C LYS A 295 7.85 13.07 17.73
N GLY A 296 6.54 13.24 17.50
CA GLY A 296 5.98 13.42 16.18
C GLY A 296 5.39 12.16 15.59
N VAL A 297 4.58 12.35 14.56
CA VAL A 297 3.90 11.30 13.80
C VAL A 297 4.69 11.03 12.52
N ASN A 298 5.05 9.77 12.25
CA ASN A 298 5.84 9.36 11.10
C ASN A 298 7.20 10.08 10.95
N LYS A 299 7.79 10.56 12.06
CA LYS A 299 9.10 11.27 12.05
C LYS A 299 10.30 10.40 12.39
N GLY A 300 10.10 9.25 13.04
CA GLY A 300 11.17 8.35 13.46
C GLY A 300 10.71 7.24 14.40
N PRO A 301 11.63 6.39 14.88
CA PRO A 301 11.30 5.21 15.68
C PRO A 301 10.86 5.53 17.12
N GLU A 302 11.09 6.74 17.62
CA GLU A 302 10.76 7.16 18.99
C GLU A 302 9.31 7.65 19.17
N GLY A 303 8.62 7.93 18.06
CA GLY A 303 7.22 8.34 18.03
C GLY A 303 6.30 7.27 17.43
N TYR A 304 5.05 7.64 17.18
CA TYR A 304 4.10 6.77 16.50
C TYR A 304 4.29 6.82 14.98
N SER A 305 4.09 5.68 14.34
CA SER A 305 4.24 5.53 12.90
C SER A 305 3.29 4.49 12.34
N SER A 306 2.80 4.73 11.12
CA SER A 306 1.90 3.80 10.44
C SER A 306 2.23 3.73 8.95
N PRO A 307 1.83 2.64 8.29
CA PRO A 307 1.89 2.52 6.83
C PRO A 307 0.78 3.29 6.12
N PHE A 308 -0.14 3.93 6.86
CA PHE A 308 -1.27 4.63 6.27
C PHE A 308 -0.88 6.06 5.88
N HIS A 309 -1.35 6.49 4.71
CA HIS A 309 -1.00 7.81 4.18
C HIS A 309 -1.51 8.93 5.10
N GLY A 310 -0.65 9.90 5.38
CA GLY A 310 -1.01 11.15 6.04
C GLY A 310 -1.06 11.12 7.58
N GLY A 311 -0.84 9.99 8.26
CA GLY A 311 -0.96 9.97 9.72
C GLY A 311 -0.87 8.60 10.37
N VAL A 312 -1.42 8.49 11.58
CA VAL A 312 -1.46 7.26 12.40
C VAL A 312 -2.78 7.18 13.13
N ASN A 313 -3.27 5.97 13.42
CA ASN A 313 -4.33 5.82 14.42
C ASN A 313 -3.71 5.84 15.83
N VAL A 314 -4.39 6.54 16.73
CA VAL A 314 -4.07 6.59 18.16
C VAL A 314 -5.29 6.21 18.99
N LEU A 315 -5.03 5.63 20.14
CA LEU A 315 -5.99 5.32 21.18
C LEU A 315 -5.90 6.37 22.28
N PHE A 316 -7.04 6.94 22.67
CA PHE A 316 -7.17 7.83 23.81
C PHE A 316 -7.49 7.05 25.08
N ALA A 317 -7.22 7.64 26.24
CA ALA A 317 -7.45 7.03 27.53
C ALA A 317 -8.94 6.82 27.86
N ASP A 318 -9.87 7.39 27.10
CA ASP A 318 -11.31 7.09 27.17
C ASP A 318 -11.73 5.87 26.33
N GLY A 319 -10.78 5.21 25.66
CA GLY A 319 -11.03 4.09 24.77
C GLY A 319 -11.41 4.50 23.34
N SER A 320 -11.56 5.80 23.06
CA SER A 320 -11.82 6.29 21.71
C SER A 320 -10.57 6.24 20.84
N THR A 321 -10.75 6.04 19.55
CA THR A 321 -9.64 5.98 18.59
C THR A 321 -9.80 7.08 17.55
N ARG A 322 -8.76 7.86 17.31
CA ARG A 322 -8.74 8.93 16.29
C ARG A 322 -7.55 8.77 15.37
N PHE A 323 -7.65 9.38 14.20
CA PHE A 323 -6.52 9.45 13.28
C PHE A 323 -5.82 10.78 13.44
N LEU A 324 -4.52 10.74 13.69
CA LEU A 324 -3.68 11.89 13.95
C LEU A 324 -2.82 12.17 12.72
N SER A 325 -2.86 13.41 12.23
CA SER A 325 -2.13 13.81 11.02
C SER A 325 -0.62 13.82 11.26
N SER A 326 0.15 13.51 10.20
CA SER A 326 1.61 13.68 10.19
C SER A 326 2.04 15.15 10.30
N ASP A 327 1.11 16.06 10.02
CA ASP A 327 1.30 17.51 10.04
C ASP A 327 0.75 18.16 11.33
N THR A 328 0.27 17.37 12.29
CA THR A 328 -0.21 17.92 13.57
C THR A 328 0.89 18.74 14.25
N GLU A 329 0.53 19.93 14.71
CA GLU A 329 1.47 20.86 15.33
C GLU A 329 2.14 20.24 16.57
N PRO A 330 3.47 20.40 16.76
CA PRO A 330 4.17 19.83 17.90
C PRO A 330 3.60 20.23 19.27
N GLY A 331 3.03 21.44 19.39
CA GLY A 331 2.35 21.89 20.61
C GLY A 331 1.12 21.05 20.95
N ILE A 332 0.28 20.76 19.94
CA ILE A 332 -0.90 19.90 20.10
C ILE A 332 -0.47 18.47 20.45
N LEU A 333 0.53 17.92 19.75
CA LEU A 333 1.04 16.58 20.07
C LEU A 333 1.57 16.47 21.51
N LYS A 334 2.24 17.52 21.98
CA LYS A 334 2.73 17.59 23.35
C LYS A 334 1.56 17.63 24.35
N ALA A 335 0.56 18.48 24.12
CA ALA A 335 -0.62 18.57 24.97
C ALA A 335 -1.37 17.23 25.04
N LEU A 336 -1.55 16.55 23.90
CA LEU A 336 -2.19 15.23 23.83
C LEU A 336 -1.38 14.10 24.47
N SER A 337 -0.08 14.31 24.69
CA SER A 337 0.82 13.29 25.24
C SER A 337 0.84 13.27 26.77
N THR A 338 0.45 14.36 27.43
CA THR A 338 0.58 14.52 28.88
C THR A 338 -0.73 14.22 29.62
N PRO A 339 -0.68 13.67 30.84
CA PRO A 339 -1.87 13.52 31.68
C PRO A 339 -2.23 14.78 32.48
N ALA A 340 -1.32 15.76 32.64
CA ALA A 340 -1.50 16.96 33.47
C ALA A 340 -0.66 18.16 32.96
N GLY A 341 -0.74 18.48 31.68
CA GLY A 341 -0.06 19.58 31.02
C GLY A 341 -0.77 20.94 31.14
N ALA A 342 -2.09 20.98 31.36
CA ALA A 342 -2.91 22.20 31.42
C ALA A 342 -2.84 23.10 30.16
N GLU A 343 -2.46 22.55 29.01
CA GLU A 343 -2.33 23.26 27.73
C GLU A 343 -3.68 23.26 26.96
N PRO A 344 -4.12 24.39 26.37
CA PRO A 344 -5.38 24.44 25.62
C PRO A 344 -5.28 23.64 24.31
N LEU A 345 -6.20 22.72 24.06
CA LEU A 345 -6.30 21.93 22.82
C LEU A 345 -7.21 22.63 21.81
N ALA A 346 -6.71 22.87 20.59
CA ALA A 346 -7.53 23.22 19.43
C ALA A 346 -8.03 21.93 18.73
N ASP A 347 -9.09 22.00 17.92
CA ASP A 347 -9.54 20.86 17.12
C ASP A 347 -8.45 20.40 16.13
N PHE A 348 -8.15 19.09 16.10
CA PHE A 348 -7.06 18.48 15.30
C PHE A 348 -7.52 17.29 14.45
#